data_AF-A0A7Y3U4E0-F1
#
_entry.id   AF-A0A7Y3U4E0-F1
#
_cell.length_a   1.000
_cell.length_b   1.000
_cell.length_c   1.000
_cell.angle_alpha   90.00
_cell.angle_beta   90.00
_cell.angle_gamma   90.00
#
_symmetry.space_group_name_H-M   'P 1'
#
loop_
_entity.id
_entity.type
_entity.pdbx_description
1 polymer ?
#
loop_
_entity_poly.entity_id
_entity_poly.type
_entity_poly.pdbx_seq_one_letter_code
_entity_poly.pdbx_strand_id
1 'polypeptide(L)'
;MRTTLKKKKDLIKVKQFVTNSEGQKVAAIIEMEELSRIEGLLKVIPPSEAWLYQNKEAVESVQKGLKEASEGKISKLNLNKL
;
A
#
# COMPACT_ATOMS: atom_id res chain seq x y z
N MET A 1 27.21 4.27 -16.45
CA MET A 1 26.06 5.09 -16.03
C MET A 1 25.31 4.32 -14.94
N ARG A 2 25.47 4.66 -13.65
CA ARG A 2 24.78 3.98 -12.55
C ARG A 2 23.41 4.63 -12.38
N THR A 3 22.34 3.94 -12.74
CA THR A 3 20.98 4.39 -12.52
C THR A 3 20.65 4.26 -11.03
N THR A 4 20.75 5.37 -10.31
CA THR A 4 20.25 5.49 -8.94
C THR A 4 18.73 5.33 -8.97
N LEU A 5 18.25 4.11 -8.70
CA LEU A 5 16.84 3.84 -8.45
C LEU A 5 16.41 4.71 -7.26
N LYS A 6 15.55 5.72 -7.51
CA LYS A 6 14.89 6.49 -6.46
C LYS A 6 14.24 5.50 -5.51
N LYS A 7 14.80 5.32 -4.31
CA LYS A 7 14.18 4.55 -3.23
C LYS A 7 12.76 5.07 -3.06
N LYS A 8 11.77 4.23 -3.37
CA LYS A 8 10.40 4.35 -2.88
C LYS A 8 10.52 4.68 -1.39
N LYS A 9 9.90 5.77 -0.90
CA LYS A 9 9.92 6.14 0.53
C LYS A 9 9.68 4.87 1.35
N ASP A 10 10.60 4.54 2.25
CA ASP A 10 10.47 3.37 3.11
C ASP A 10 9.22 3.57 3.99
N LEU A 11 8.10 2.96 3.59
CA LEU A 11 6.77 3.11 4.21
C LEU A 11 6.70 2.46 5.59
N ILE A 12 7.61 1.52 5.86
CA ILE A 12 7.75 0.82 7.14
C ILE A 12 9.18 1.01 7.64
N LYS A 13 9.33 1.47 8.88
CA LYS A 13 10.64 1.63 9.53
C LYS A 13 11.18 0.28 10.01
N VAL A 14 11.99 -0.36 9.17
CA VAL A 14 12.67 -1.62 9.51
C VAL A 14 14.04 -1.34 10.14
N LYS A 15 14.27 -1.86 11.35
CA LYS A 15 15.58 -1.82 12.02
C LYS A 15 16.55 -2.82 11.44
N GLN A 16 16.10 -4.06 11.25
CA GLN A 16 16.96 -5.15 10.80
C GLN A 16 16.14 -6.21 10.07
N PHE A 17 16.75 -6.89 9.09
CA PHE A 17 16.17 -8.08 8.48
C PHE A 17 16.83 -9.33 9.07
N VAL A 18 16.01 -10.34 9.36
CA VAL A 18 16.49 -11.68 9.71
C VAL A 18 16.61 -12.46 8.41
N THR A 19 17.78 -13.02 8.17
CA THR A 19 18.05 -13.86 6.98
C THR A 19 18.17 -15.33 7.37
N ASN A 20 17.70 -16.22 6.51
CA ASN A 20 17.95 -17.65 6.65
C ASN A 20 19.41 -18.01 6.30
N SER A 21 19.77 -19.27 6.45
CA SER A 21 21.09 -19.82 6.09
C SER A 21 21.45 -19.64 4.61
N GLU A 22 20.47 -19.41 3.74
CA GLU A 22 20.65 -19.16 2.31
C GLU A 22 20.73 -17.66 1.97
N GLY A 23 20.71 -16.78 2.98
CA GLY A 23 20.78 -15.32 2.81
C GLY A 23 19.46 -14.66 2.40
N GLN A 24 18.36 -15.40 2.34
CA GLN A 24 17.03 -14.87 2.02
C GLN A 24 16.42 -14.22 3.26
N LYS A 25 15.80 -13.04 3.07
CA LYS A 25 15.13 -12.30 4.15
C LYS A 25 13.83 -13.00 4.53
N VAL A 26 13.74 -13.50 5.76
CA VAL A 26 12.57 -14.24 6.27
C VAL A 26 11.74 -13.45 7.27
N ALA A 27 12.33 -12.47 7.96
CA ALA A 27 11.60 -11.60 8.86
C ALA A 27 12.21 -10.19 8.91
N ALA A 28 11.44 -9.24 9.44
CA ALA A 28 11.85 -7.87 9.68
C ALA A 28 11.63 -7.52 11.16
N ILE A 29 12.65 -6.93 11.77
CA ILE A 29 12.59 -6.35 13.11
C ILE A 29 12.18 -4.89 12.94
N ILE A 30 11.06 -4.51 13.54
CA ILE A 30 10.51 -3.15 13.55
C ILE A 30 10.39 -2.65 14.99
N GLU A 31 10.26 -1.33 15.17
CA GLU A 31 9.97 -0.76 16.50
C GLU A 31 8.53 -1.06 16.93
N MET A 32 8.29 -1.12 18.25
CA MET A 32 6.96 -1.38 18.79
C MET A 32 5.96 -0.26 18.42
N GLU A 33 6.43 0.97 18.35
CA GLU A 33 5.67 2.13 17.86
C GLU A 33 5.21 1.92 16.41
N GLU A 34 6.07 1.33 15.59
CA GLU A 34 5.77 1.04 14.18
C GLU A 34 4.77 -0.11 14.04
N LEU A 35 4.87 -1.15 14.87
CA LEU A 35 3.86 -2.20 14.95
C LEU A 35 2.49 -1.62 15.31
N SER A 36 2.44 -0.77 16.34
CA SER A 36 1.21 -0.11 16.80
C SER A 36 0.58 0.75 15.70
N ARG A 37 1.40 1.45 14.90
CA ARG A 37 0.95 2.23 13.74
C ARG A 37 0.31 1.34 12.67
N ILE A 38 0.92 0.19 12.37
CA ILE A 38 0.40 -0.77 11.38
C ILE A 38 -0.93 -1.37 11.86
N GLU A 39 -1.01 -1.79 13.12
CA GLU A 39 -2.26 -2.30 13.70
C GLU A 39 -3.39 -1.27 13.68
N GLY A 40 -3.08 0.01 13.95
CA GLY A 40 -4.03 1.11 13.84
C GLY A 40 -4.58 1.25 12.41
N LEU A 41 -3.72 1.17 11.39
CA LEU A 41 -4.13 1.25 10.00
C LEU A 41 -5.01 0.06 9.58
N LEU A 42 -4.68 -1.15 10.03
CA LEU A 42 -5.48 -2.34 9.74
C LEU A 42 -6.89 -2.27 10.35
N LYS A 43 -7.05 -1.62 11.50
CA LYS A 43 -8.37 -1.40 12.12
C LYS A 43 -9.25 -0.40 11.37
N VAL A 44 -8.66 0.50 10.59
CA VAL A 44 -9.39 1.49 9.80
C VAL A 44 -10.00 0.86 8.55
N ILE A 45 -9.38 -0.19 8.02
CA ILE A 45 -9.85 -0.86 6.80
C ILE A 45 -11.06 -1.74 7.15
N PRO A 46 -12.25 -1.49 6.58
CA PRO A 46 -13.40 -2.35 6.79
C PRO A 46 -13.10 -3.78 6.34
N PRO A 47 -13.52 -4.84 7.08
CA PRO A 47 -13.30 -6.22 6.67
C PRO A 47 -13.84 -6.53 5.27
N SER A 48 -14.94 -5.88 4.87
CA SER A 48 -15.55 -5.98 3.54
C SER A 48 -14.68 -5.41 2.41
N GLU A 49 -13.64 -4.64 2.71
CA GLU A 49 -12.72 -4.05 1.74
C GLU A 49 -11.36 -4.75 1.70
N ALA A 50 -11.13 -5.78 2.53
CA ALA A 50 -9.88 -6.52 2.56
C ALA A 50 -9.50 -7.12 1.18
N TRP A 51 -10.50 -7.50 0.38
CA TRP A 51 -10.31 -8.04 -0.97
C TRP A 51 -9.57 -7.06 -1.90
N LEU A 52 -9.75 -5.74 -1.71
CA LEU A 52 -9.12 -4.72 -2.55
C LEU A 52 -7.60 -4.88 -2.47
N TYR A 53 -7.05 -5.05 -1.27
CA TYR A 53 -5.61 -5.17 -1.02
C TYR A 53 -5.02 -6.52 -1.44
N GLN A 54 -5.84 -7.53 -1.72
CA GLN A 54 -5.41 -8.81 -2.29
C GLN A 54 -5.30 -8.76 -3.82
N ASN A 55 -5.96 -7.79 -4.47
CA ASN A 55 -5.94 -7.62 -5.92
C ASN A 55 -5.16 -6.36 -6.32
N LYS A 56 -3.93 -6.57 -6.80
CA LYS A 56 -3.03 -5.47 -7.19
C LYS A 56 -3.62 -4.56 -8.27
N GLU A 57 -4.29 -5.11 -9.27
CA GLU A 57 -4.89 -4.33 -10.36
C GLU A 57 -6.04 -3.45 -9.85
N ALA A 58 -6.83 -3.96 -8.92
CA ALA A 58 -7.89 -3.21 -8.27
C ALA A 58 -7.34 -2.04 -7.45
N VAL A 59 -6.29 -2.27 -6.65
CA VAL A 59 -5.61 -1.20 -5.90
C VAL A 59 -5.09 -0.11 -6.85
N GLU A 60 -4.41 -0.49 -7.92
CA GLU A 60 -3.84 0.46 -8.88
C GLU A 60 -4.94 1.28 -9.58
N SER A 61 -6.06 0.64 -9.93
CA SER A 61 -7.21 1.30 -10.53
C SER A 61 -7.86 2.31 -9.58
N VAL A 62 -8.07 1.95 -8.31
CA VAL A 62 -8.60 2.85 -7.28
C VAL A 62 -7.67 4.03 -7.05
N GLN A 63 -6.35 3.78 -6.91
CA GLN A 63 -5.35 4.83 -6.73
C GLN A 63 -5.34 5.82 -7.90
N LYS A 64 -5.44 5.31 -9.14
CA LYS A 64 -5.53 6.13 -10.33
C LYS A 64 -6.79 6.99 -10.31
N GLY A 65 -7.95 6.40 -10.02
CA GLY A 65 -9.23 7.12 -9.94
C GLY A 65 -9.23 8.20 -8.87
N LEU A 66 -8.67 7.92 -7.68
CA LEU A 66 -8.53 8.92 -6.61
C LEU A 66 -7.63 10.09 -7.04
N LYS A 67 -6.53 9.80 -7.76
CA LYS A 67 -5.65 10.83 -8.30
C LYS A 67 -6.37 11.69 -9.34
N GLU A 68 -7.04 11.06 -10.30
CA GLU A 68 -7.82 11.75 -11.33
C GLU A 68 -8.91 12.64 -10.71
N ALA A 69 -9.62 12.13 -9.69
CA ALA A 69 -10.62 12.89 -8.95
C ALA A 69 -10.01 14.10 -8.23
N SER A 70 -8.83 13.95 -7.61
CA SER A 70 -8.11 15.08 -6.98
C SER A 70 -7.67 16.15 -7.97
N GLU A 71 -7.45 15.78 -9.23
CA GLU A 71 -7.15 16.69 -10.36
C GLU A 71 -8.42 17.26 -11.00
N GLY A 72 -9.61 16.96 -10.47
CA GLY A 72 -10.91 17.43 -10.97
C GLY A 72 -11.44 16.64 -12.18
N LYS A 73 -10.81 15.53 -12.57
CA LYS A 73 -11.25 14.66 -13.67
C LYS A 73 -12.35 13.71 -13.20
N ILE A 74 -13.51 14.25 -12.87
CA ILE A 74 -14.69 13.49 -12.46
C ILE A 74 -15.79 13.54 -13.53
N SER A 75 -16.56 12.46 -13.65
CA SER A 75 -17.75 12.44 -14.50
C SER A 75 -18.96 12.02 -13.66
N LYS A 76 -20.10 12.67 -13.90
CA LYS A 76 -21.35 12.35 -13.21
C LYS A 76 -22.04 11.21 -13.94
N LEU A 77 -22.26 10.11 -13.23
CA LEU A 77 -22.94 8.95 -13.77
C LEU A 77 -24.46 9.13 -13.65
N ASN A 78 -25.18 9.01 -14.77
CA ASN A 78 -26.64 9.13 -14.79
C ASN A 78 -27.25 7.75 -14.64
N LEU A 79 -27.74 7.43 -13.44
CA LEU A 79 -28.30 6.11 -13.10
C LEU A 79 -29.57 5.76 -13.90
N ASN A 80 -30.26 6.76 -14.46
CA ASN A 80 -31.45 6.56 -15.29
C ASN A 80 -31.13 6.12 -16.73
N LYS A 81 -29.84 6.02 -17.08
CA LYS A 81 -29.36 5.61 -18.41
C LYS A 81 -28.52 4.33 -18.37
N LEU A 82 -28.57 3.61 -17.25
CA LEU A 82 -27.90 2.31 -17.09
C LEU A 82 -28.82 1.16 -17.48
#